data_AF-A0A951F1G5-F1
#
_entry.id   AF-A0A951F1G5-F1
#
_cell.length_a   1.000
_cell.length_b   1.000
_cell.length_c   1.000
_cell.angle_alpha   90.00
_cell.angle_beta   90.00
_cell.angle_gamma   90.00
#
_symmetry.space_group_name_H-M   'P 1'
#
loop_
_entity.id
_entity.type
_entity.pdbx_description
1 polymer ?
#
loop_
_entity_poly.entity_id
_entity_poly.type
_entity_poly.pdbx_seq_one_letter_code
_entity_poly.pdbx_strand_id
1 'polypeptide(L)'
;MVSISFKTVLDQSKIEGEAPRTSAIHSGNGGDVLYSLPTVKALGVRHLILNVYRSPDPNRKLTEEMARGLVPLLLAQDYIDRVTIVKAGVPLEDVDPDCIGVDFILDRFRTVEFTHTHLMHAYARALGVEIDPNEPFLSVPEEGSERAGVVLSLTPRYRALTDEFVRELGLYFEDIVAVGIPDEWRAVSGFDARVRTCRDFLELAHMIQHSALFIGNPSLASAIAEGLKAPRIIDLPSVANAFPIGPRGYVLPARRADLFDIVRRLCPDNLPINSLYGDLNASLQRLKEENEKLRQVAEWAAACLREIQPSHAKPFPDAISLIREAEKGRVILAGGSETRLEPDNQAIYLHPGPGNSEAKARFEDMEIAGLNTFESEISVDNEHAAPISFLFRLYDSRGEAVFEASKEVASASKVQWRLQFAPIYGRITVELATRMSDSAHSERFAWARFRNSELRMK
;
A
#
# COMPACT_ATOMS: atom_id res chain seq x y z
N MET A 1 4.85 -40.74 -28.21
CA MET A 1 5.15 -40.63 -26.78
C MET A 1 6.16 -39.51 -26.63
N VAL A 2 5.75 -38.37 -26.08
CA VAL A 2 6.66 -37.24 -25.86
C VAL A 2 7.31 -37.49 -24.50
N SER A 3 8.63 -37.67 -24.47
CA SER A 3 9.38 -37.81 -23.22
C SER A 3 9.69 -36.41 -22.69
N ILE A 4 9.16 -36.07 -21.52
CA ILE A 4 9.54 -34.84 -20.82
C ILE A 4 10.82 -35.13 -20.04
N SER A 5 11.87 -34.35 -20.28
CA SER A 5 13.14 -34.48 -19.57
C SER A 5 13.17 -33.49 -18.40
N PHE A 6 13.43 -33.99 -17.20
CA PHE A 6 13.62 -33.15 -16.02
C PHE A 6 15.10 -32.94 -15.75
N LYS A 7 15.49 -31.68 -15.58
CA LYS A 7 16.78 -31.35 -14.96
C LYS A 7 16.59 -31.12 -13.47
N THR A 8 17.15 -31.99 -12.64
CA THR A 8 17.19 -31.79 -11.18
C THR A 8 18.10 -30.60 -10.84
N VAL A 9 17.58 -29.73 -9.97
CA VAL A 9 18.23 -28.50 -9.51
C VAL A 9 18.64 -28.64 -8.04
N LEU A 10 17.80 -29.29 -7.25
CA LEU A 10 17.99 -29.57 -5.84
C LEU A 10 17.20 -30.81 -5.48
N ASP A 11 17.72 -31.62 -4.58
CA ASP A 11 17.01 -32.74 -4.00
C ASP A 11 17.41 -32.85 -2.52
N GLN A 12 16.42 -32.78 -1.63
CA GLN A 12 16.64 -32.82 -0.19
C GLN A 12 15.65 -33.77 0.48
N SER A 13 16.14 -34.59 1.41
CA SER A 13 15.37 -35.59 2.14
C SER A 13 15.71 -35.57 3.63
N LYS A 14 14.71 -35.79 4.50
CA LYS A 14 14.89 -36.00 5.94
C LYS A 14 15.39 -37.40 6.30
N ILE A 15 14.96 -38.38 5.51
CA ILE A 15 15.17 -39.80 5.78
C ILE A 15 16.16 -40.32 4.74
N GLU A 16 17.18 -41.04 5.21
CA GLU A 16 18.10 -41.77 4.34
C GLU A 16 17.42 -43.03 3.78
N GLY A 17 17.52 -43.24 2.46
CA GLY A 17 17.01 -44.42 1.78
C GLY A 17 15.99 -44.16 0.67
N GLU A 18 15.91 -45.12 -0.26
CA GLU A 18 15.15 -45.06 -1.52
C GLU A 18 13.74 -45.69 -1.43
N ALA A 19 13.20 -45.91 -0.23
CA ALA A 19 11.85 -46.48 -0.10
C ALA A 19 10.84 -45.69 -0.95
N PRO A 20 9.93 -46.35 -1.69
CA PRO A 20 8.95 -45.67 -2.53
C PRO A 20 8.14 -44.69 -1.70
N ARG A 21 8.08 -43.43 -2.16
CA ARG A 21 7.31 -42.37 -1.52
C ARG A 21 6.26 -41.92 -2.51
N THR A 22 5.02 -41.82 -2.05
CA THR A 22 3.96 -41.17 -2.83
C THR A 22 4.39 -39.73 -3.13
N SER A 23 4.37 -39.41 -4.42
CA SER A 23 4.98 -38.23 -5.00
C SER A 23 3.94 -37.34 -5.67
N ALA A 24 4.11 -36.03 -5.57
CA ALA A 24 3.29 -35.09 -6.29
C ALA A 24 4.12 -33.95 -6.86
N ILE A 25 3.77 -33.47 -8.06
CA ILE A 25 4.44 -32.36 -8.73
C ILE A 25 3.56 -31.12 -8.80
N HIS A 26 4.18 -29.95 -8.64
CA HIS A 26 3.51 -28.64 -8.66
C HIS A 26 4.37 -27.61 -9.41
N SER A 27 3.74 -26.75 -10.22
CA SER A 27 4.41 -25.71 -11.02
C SER A 27 3.81 -24.31 -10.85
N GLY A 28 2.89 -24.12 -9.90
CA GLY A 28 2.28 -22.82 -9.59
C GLY A 28 3.14 -21.93 -8.69
N ASN A 29 2.66 -20.73 -8.39
CA ASN A 29 3.38 -19.78 -7.53
C ASN A 29 3.58 -20.32 -6.12
N GLY A 30 4.42 -19.66 -5.30
CA GLY A 30 4.65 -20.11 -3.92
C GLY A 30 3.37 -20.23 -3.09
N GLY A 31 2.41 -19.29 -3.24
CA GLY A 31 1.11 -19.39 -2.56
C GLY A 31 0.30 -20.61 -3.01
N ASP A 32 0.30 -20.91 -4.31
CA ASP A 32 -0.35 -22.09 -4.88
C ASP A 32 0.25 -23.39 -4.33
N VAL A 33 1.58 -23.43 -4.15
CA VAL A 33 2.27 -24.56 -3.52
C VAL A 33 1.77 -24.75 -2.09
N LEU A 34 1.70 -23.69 -1.28
CA LEU A 34 1.23 -23.80 0.10
C LEU A 34 -0.25 -24.16 0.20
N TYR A 35 -1.12 -23.57 -0.61
CA TYR A 35 -2.55 -23.90 -0.59
C TYR A 35 -2.86 -25.31 -1.09
N SER A 36 -1.92 -25.98 -1.75
CA SER A 36 -2.05 -27.40 -2.10
C SER A 36 -1.75 -28.35 -0.95
N LEU A 37 -1.12 -27.88 0.13
CA LEU A 37 -0.63 -28.73 1.22
C LEU A 37 -1.72 -29.53 1.97
N PRO A 38 -2.93 -29.01 2.21
CA PRO A 38 -4.02 -29.84 2.75
C PRO A 38 -4.33 -31.06 1.86
N THR A 39 -4.30 -30.87 0.55
CA THR A 39 -4.50 -31.96 -0.44
C THR A 39 -3.33 -32.93 -0.45
N VAL A 40 -2.09 -32.42 -0.39
CA VAL A 40 -0.86 -33.23 -0.23
C VAL A 40 -0.94 -34.13 1.01
N LYS A 41 -1.34 -33.57 2.15
CA LYS A 41 -1.52 -34.29 3.42
C LYS A 41 -2.61 -35.36 3.30
N ALA A 42 -3.77 -35.02 2.74
CA ALA A 42 -4.89 -35.96 2.53
C ALA A 42 -4.54 -37.12 1.59
N LEU A 43 -3.71 -36.88 0.57
CA LEU A 43 -3.25 -37.90 -0.38
C LEU A 43 -2.11 -38.78 0.16
N GLY A 44 -1.55 -38.47 1.34
CA GLY A 44 -0.41 -39.19 1.88
C GLY A 44 0.89 -38.98 1.09
N VAL A 45 1.00 -37.85 0.37
CA VAL A 45 2.21 -37.50 -0.39
C VAL A 45 3.35 -37.19 0.57
N ARG A 46 4.48 -37.87 0.40
CA ARG A 46 5.71 -37.69 1.21
C ARG A 46 6.88 -37.11 0.42
N HIS A 47 6.75 -37.02 -0.90
CA HIS A 47 7.73 -36.43 -1.81
C HIS A 47 7.08 -35.35 -2.67
N LEU A 48 7.42 -34.08 -2.40
CA LEU A 48 6.91 -32.95 -3.18
C LEU A 48 7.94 -32.51 -4.22
N ILE A 49 7.53 -32.41 -5.48
CA ILE A 49 8.37 -32.02 -6.60
C ILE A 49 7.93 -30.63 -7.07
N LEU A 50 8.86 -29.68 -7.07
CA LEU A 50 8.65 -28.30 -7.51
C LEU A 50 9.22 -28.12 -8.91
N ASN A 51 8.34 -27.96 -9.90
CA ASN A 51 8.74 -27.70 -11.28
C ASN A 51 8.89 -26.20 -11.52
N VAL A 52 10.14 -25.76 -11.65
CA VAL A 52 10.50 -24.41 -12.03
C VAL A 52 10.53 -24.34 -13.56
N TYR A 53 9.62 -23.58 -14.14
CA TYR A 53 9.59 -23.35 -15.58
C TYR A 53 9.34 -21.89 -15.91
N ARG A 54 9.66 -21.49 -17.15
CA ARG A 54 9.36 -20.16 -17.64
C ARG A 54 7.96 -20.17 -18.25
N SER A 55 6.97 -19.76 -17.47
CA SER A 55 5.63 -19.55 -18.00
C SER A 55 5.61 -18.32 -18.92
N PRO A 56 4.89 -18.37 -20.06
CA PRO A 56 4.54 -17.17 -20.80
C PRO A 56 3.52 -16.30 -20.04
N ASP A 57 2.77 -16.88 -19.09
CA ASP A 57 1.90 -16.12 -18.19
C ASP A 57 2.74 -15.45 -17.09
N PRO A 58 2.85 -14.10 -17.05
CA PRO A 58 3.62 -13.40 -16.03
C PRO A 58 3.08 -13.59 -14.61
N ASN A 59 1.82 -14.03 -14.48
CA ASN A 59 1.20 -14.31 -13.19
C ASN A 59 1.50 -15.72 -12.67
N ARG A 60 2.14 -16.60 -13.46
CA ARG A 60 2.54 -17.96 -13.05
C ARG A 60 4.05 -18.09 -13.09
N LYS A 61 4.70 -17.77 -11.98
CA LYS A 61 6.15 -17.75 -11.86
C LYS A 61 6.60 -18.35 -10.53
N LEU A 62 6.89 -19.64 -10.52
CA LEU A 62 7.76 -20.25 -9.51
C LEU A 62 9.21 -20.03 -9.93
N THR A 63 9.89 -19.06 -9.32
CA THR A 63 11.32 -18.87 -9.55
C THR A 63 12.13 -19.95 -8.83
N GLU A 64 13.35 -20.22 -9.30
CA GLU A 64 14.27 -21.11 -8.60
C GLU A 64 14.57 -20.61 -7.18
N GLU A 65 14.73 -19.30 -7.01
CA GLU A 65 14.94 -18.67 -5.71
C GLU A 65 13.75 -18.91 -4.75
N MET A 66 12.51 -18.70 -5.23
CA MET A 66 11.32 -18.96 -4.43
C MET A 66 11.18 -20.46 -4.11
N ALA A 67 11.45 -21.35 -5.07
CA ALA A 67 11.43 -22.78 -4.82
C ALA A 67 12.48 -23.19 -3.77
N ARG A 68 13.70 -22.65 -3.84
CA ARG A 68 14.75 -22.89 -2.84
C ARG A 68 14.37 -22.35 -1.46
N GLY A 69 13.78 -21.16 -1.40
CA GLY A 69 13.29 -20.56 -0.15
C GLY A 69 12.15 -21.35 0.51
N LEU A 70 11.36 -22.10 -0.27
CA LEU A 70 10.25 -22.93 0.23
C LEU A 70 10.73 -24.25 0.85
N VAL A 71 11.86 -24.78 0.38
CA VAL A 71 12.34 -26.11 0.79
C VAL A 71 12.46 -26.26 2.32
N PRO A 72 13.06 -25.31 3.08
CA PRO A 72 13.13 -25.42 4.54
C PRO A 72 11.75 -25.52 5.20
N LEU A 73 10.77 -24.73 4.75
CA LEU A 73 9.41 -24.74 5.32
C LEU A 73 8.67 -26.03 4.98
N LEU A 74 8.78 -26.50 3.73
CA LEU A 74 8.17 -27.75 3.29
C LEU A 74 8.75 -28.95 4.05
N LEU A 75 10.07 -28.98 4.22
CA LEU A 75 10.75 -29.97 5.05
C LEU A 75 10.57 -29.72 6.54
N ALA A 76 9.91 -28.67 7.02
CA ALA A 76 9.54 -28.60 8.44
C ALA A 76 8.32 -29.50 8.74
N GLN A 77 7.51 -29.83 7.73
CA GLN A 77 6.24 -30.54 7.91
C GLN A 77 6.44 -32.04 8.12
N ASP A 78 5.84 -32.63 9.16
CA ASP A 78 5.98 -34.04 9.54
C ASP A 78 5.50 -35.04 8.46
N TYR A 79 4.56 -34.61 7.62
CA TYR A 79 4.04 -35.40 6.50
C TYR A 79 4.88 -35.30 5.21
N ILE A 80 5.90 -34.44 5.15
CA ILE A 80 6.80 -34.31 3.99
C ILE A 80 8.21 -34.80 4.36
N ASP A 81 8.71 -35.77 3.60
CA ASP A 81 10.05 -36.33 3.80
C ASP A 81 11.07 -35.83 2.78
N ARG A 82 10.63 -35.46 1.58
CA ARG A 82 11.52 -35.08 0.47
C ARG A 82 10.93 -33.95 -0.35
N VAL A 83 11.80 -33.05 -0.76
CA VAL A 83 11.49 -31.99 -1.73
C VAL A 83 12.53 -32.01 -2.83
N THR A 84 12.08 -32.07 -4.09
CA THR A 84 12.95 -31.99 -5.26
C THR A 84 12.57 -30.79 -6.10
N ILE A 85 13.54 -30.00 -6.54
CA ILE A 85 13.34 -28.93 -7.52
C ILE A 85 13.80 -29.43 -8.88
N VAL A 86 12.93 -29.34 -9.89
CA VAL A 86 13.21 -29.75 -11.26
C VAL A 86 12.93 -28.62 -12.25
N LYS A 87 13.43 -28.75 -13.48
CA LYS A 87 13.07 -27.90 -14.61
C LYS A 87 12.56 -28.78 -15.75
N ALA A 88 11.27 -28.72 -16.05
CA ALA A 88 10.63 -29.41 -17.18
C ALA A 88 10.49 -28.51 -18.42
N GLY A 89 10.62 -27.20 -18.26
CA GLY A 89 10.48 -26.21 -19.35
C GLY A 89 9.03 -25.95 -19.80
N VAL A 90 8.06 -26.74 -19.33
CA VAL A 90 6.64 -26.64 -19.68
C VAL A 90 5.74 -26.77 -18.45
N PRO A 91 4.51 -26.25 -18.50
CA PRO A 91 3.45 -26.60 -17.56
C PRO A 91 3.06 -28.08 -17.67
N LEU A 92 2.52 -28.67 -16.60
CA LEU A 92 2.28 -30.12 -16.49
C LEU A 92 0.81 -30.50 -16.22
N GLU A 93 -0.11 -29.53 -16.12
CA GLU A 93 -1.54 -29.78 -15.78
C GLU A 93 -2.25 -30.81 -16.66
N ASP A 94 -1.90 -30.87 -17.95
CA ASP A 94 -2.52 -31.78 -18.94
C ASP A 94 -1.72 -33.07 -19.17
N VAL A 95 -0.62 -33.27 -18.44
CA VAL A 95 0.25 -34.44 -18.57
C VAL A 95 -0.35 -35.61 -17.79
N ASP A 96 -0.18 -36.82 -18.31
CA ASP A 96 -0.46 -38.03 -17.55
C ASP A 96 0.66 -38.28 -16.51
N PRO A 97 0.36 -38.39 -15.20
CA PRO A 97 1.35 -38.65 -14.14
C PRO A 97 2.27 -39.83 -14.46
N ASP A 98 1.73 -40.89 -15.09
CA ASP A 98 2.49 -42.08 -15.47
C ASP A 98 3.58 -41.78 -16.52
N CYS A 99 3.35 -40.77 -17.37
CA CYS A 99 4.32 -40.36 -18.40
C CYS A 99 5.56 -39.66 -17.82
N ILE A 100 5.48 -39.18 -16.58
CA ILE A 100 6.55 -38.45 -15.91
C ILE A 100 6.99 -39.10 -14.59
N GLY A 101 6.42 -40.28 -14.26
CA GLY A 101 6.81 -41.07 -13.11
C GLY A 101 6.49 -40.41 -11.77
N VAL A 102 5.32 -39.78 -11.66
CA VAL A 102 4.81 -39.22 -10.40
C VAL A 102 3.41 -39.76 -10.11
N ASP A 103 2.98 -39.77 -8.85
CA ASP A 103 1.65 -40.27 -8.48
C ASP A 103 0.56 -39.22 -8.73
N PHE A 104 0.87 -37.93 -8.48
CA PHE A 104 -0.10 -36.84 -8.61
C PHE A 104 0.48 -35.59 -9.29
N ILE A 105 -0.37 -34.90 -10.06
CA ILE A 105 -0.09 -33.58 -10.62
C ILE A 105 -1.02 -32.57 -9.96
N LEU A 106 -0.47 -31.74 -9.07
CA LEU A 106 -1.24 -30.77 -8.30
C LEU A 106 -1.76 -29.64 -9.20
N ASP A 107 -1.08 -29.34 -10.31
CA ASP A 107 -1.50 -28.31 -11.27
C ASP A 107 -2.87 -28.61 -11.94
N ARG A 108 -3.40 -29.84 -11.81
CA ARG A 108 -4.73 -30.23 -12.32
C ARG A 108 -5.88 -29.36 -11.79
N PHE A 109 -5.71 -28.66 -10.68
CA PHE A 109 -6.72 -27.69 -10.22
C PHE A 109 -7.03 -26.60 -11.26
N ARG A 110 -6.13 -26.36 -12.22
CA ARG A 110 -6.33 -25.39 -13.30
C ARG A 110 -7.19 -25.91 -14.45
N THR A 111 -7.44 -27.22 -14.52
CA THR A 111 -8.29 -27.83 -15.56
C THR A 111 -9.76 -27.90 -15.14
N VAL A 112 -10.07 -27.49 -13.91
CA VAL A 112 -11.43 -27.42 -13.37
C VAL A 112 -11.82 -25.96 -13.14
N GLU A 113 -13.12 -25.66 -13.20
CA GLU A 113 -13.62 -24.34 -12.85
C GLU A 113 -13.50 -24.10 -11.33
N PHE A 114 -12.84 -23.01 -10.95
CA PHE A 114 -12.59 -22.65 -9.55
C PHE A 114 -12.85 -21.18 -9.23
N THR A 115 -13.53 -20.43 -10.11
CA THR A 115 -13.95 -19.07 -9.80
C THR A 115 -14.78 -19.05 -8.51
N HIS A 116 -14.50 -18.09 -7.62
CA HIS A 116 -15.09 -17.98 -6.27
C HIS A 116 -14.85 -19.19 -5.33
N THR A 117 -13.94 -20.09 -5.68
CA THR A 117 -13.54 -21.21 -4.81
C THR A 117 -12.20 -20.90 -4.16
N HIS A 118 -12.09 -21.13 -2.86
CA HIS A 118 -10.80 -21.02 -2.16
C HIS A 118 -9.79 -22.01 -2.75
N LEU A 119 -8.53 -21.61 -2.94
CA LEU A 119 -7.50 -22.43 -3.59
C LEU A 119 -7.35 -23.83 -2.97
N MET A 120 -7.38 -23.94 -1.63
CA MET A 120 -7.38 -25.24 -0.94
C MET A 120 -8.48 -26.19 -1.44
N HIS A 121 -9.70 -25.69 -1.63
CA HIS A 121 -10.81 -26.49 -2.15
C HIS A 121 -10.68 -26.77 -3.64
N ALA A 122 -10.06 -25.87 -4.41
CA ALA A 122 -9.79 -26.10 -5.82
C ALA A 122 -8.85 -27.31 -6.01
N TYR A 123 -7.77 -27.40 -5.22
CA TYR A 123 -6.88 -28.57 -5.21
C TYR A 123 -7.59 -29.85 -4.81
N ALA A 124 -8.32 -29.80 -3.69
CA ALA A 124 -9.01 -30.97 -3.15
C ALA A 124 -10.04 -31.52 -4.15
N ARG A 125 -10.83 -30.63 -4.78
CA ARG A 125 -11.80 -30.99 -5.82
C ARG A 125 -11.14 -31.63 -7.03
N ALA A 126 -10.03 -31.08 -7.50
CA ALA A 126 -9.35 -31.55 -8.71
C ALA A 126 -8.75 -32.95 -8.57
N LEU A 127 -8.44 -33.36 -7.33
CA LEU A 127 -7.89 -34.68 -7.01
C LEU A 127 -8.88 -35.59 -6.26
N GLY A 128 -10.13 -35.16 -6.11
CA GLY A 128 -11.19 -35.96 -5.54
C GLY A 128 -10.98 -36.33 -4.07
N VAL A 129 -10.37 -35.43 -3.28
CA VAL A 129 -10.15 -35.64 -1.84
C VAL A 129 -10.92 -34.64 -0.99
N GLU A 130 -11.17 -35.02 0.26
CA GLU A 130 -11.74 -34.14 1.28
C GLU A 130 -10.63 -33.56 2.15
N ILE A 131 -10.82 -32.31 2.57
CA ILE A 131 -9.91 -31.58 3.46
C ILE A 131 -10.74 -30.81 4.49
N ASP A 132 -10.20 -30.63 5.70
CA ASP A 132 -10.72 -29.62 6.63
C ASP A 132 -9.93 -28.32 6.45
N PRO A 133 -10.51 -27.26 5.88
CA PRO A 133 -9.81 -26.00 5.70
C PRO A 133 -9.60 -25.23 7.00
N ASN A 134 -10.15 -25.66 8.15
CA ASN A 134 -9.93 -25.03 9.45
C ASN A 134 -8.69 -25.54 10.17
N GLU A 135 -8.20 -26.73 9.84
CA GLU A 135 -6.99 -27.27 10.43
C GLU A 135 -5.74 -26.52 9.94
N PRO A 136 -4.72 -26.35 10.81
CA PRO A 136 -3.42 -25.90 10.36
C PRO A 136 -2.79 -26.96 9.44
N PHE A 137 -2.27 -26.50 8.31
CA PHE A 137 -1.52 -27.31 7.35
C PHE A 137 -0.04 -26.92 7.30
N LEU A 138 0.37 -25.95 8.12
CA LEU A 138 1.76 -25.67 8.40
C LEU A 138 2.02 -25.80 9.91
N SER A 139 3.22 -26.26 10.21
CA SER A 139 3.81 -26.34 11.53
C SER A 139 5.22 -25.77 11.46
N VAL A 140 5.63 -25.11 12.54
CA VAL A 140 7.01 -24.66 12.72
C VAL A 140 7.52 -25.24 14.04
N PRO A 141 8.79 -25.68 14.11
CA PRO A 141 9.38 -26.10 15.37
C PRO A 141 9.30 -24.98 16.41
N GLU A 142 9.20 -25.33 17.70
CA GLU A 142 9.33 -24.32 18.75
C GLU A 142 10.80 -23.94 18.91
N GLU A 143 11.20 -22.81 18.34
CA GLU A 143 12.50 -22.19 18.57
C GLU A 143 12.31 -20.75 19.06
N GLY A 144 13.18 -20.31 19.97
CA GLY A 144 13.08 -19.00 20.63
C GLY A 144 13.31 -17.85 19.66
N SER A 145 12.27 -17.42 18.95
CA SER A 145 12.31 -16.21 18.15
C SER A 145 11.79 -15.00 18.94
N GLU A 146 12.28 -13.82 18.55
CA GLU A 146 11.74 -12.54 18.99
C GLU A 146 10.23 -12.50 18.67
N ARG A 147 9.40 -12.19 19.67
CA ARG A 147 7.96 -12.00 19.48
C ARG A 147 7.74 -10.59 18.94
N ALA A 148 7.32 -10.48 17.69
CA ALA A 148 6.81 -9.23 17.15
C ALA A 148 5.37 -8.99 17.65
N GLY A 149 5.01 -7.74 17.95
CA GLY A 149 3.62 -7.38 18.16
C GLY A 149 2.78 -7.71 16.92
N VAL A 150 3.15 -7.11 15.78
CA VAL A 150 2.49 -7.32 14.50
C VAL A 150 3.51 -7.59 13.40
N VAL A 151 3.22 -8.58 12.56
CA VAL A 151 3.92 -8.80 11.29
C VAL A 151 3.07 -8.25 10.16
N LEU A 152 3.62 -7.29 9.41
CA LEU A 152 2.94 -6.63 8.29
C LEU A 152 3.58 -7.08 6.97
N SER A 153 2.81 -7.60 6.02
CA SER A 153 3.30 -7.94 4.68
C SER A 153 2.33 -7.46 3.60
N LEU A 154 2.67 -6.32 2.99
CA LEU A 154 1.87 -5.71 1.94
C LEU A 154 2.65 -5.71 0.62
N THR A 155 2.05 -6.28 -0.41
CA THR A 155 2.57 -6.22 -1.78
C THR A 155 1.82 -5.17 -2.59
N PRO A 156 2.39 -4.65 -3.70
CA PRO A 156 1.67 -3.71 -4.58
C PRO A 156 0.44 -4.31 -5.28
N ARG A 157 0.26 -5.64 -5.26
CA ARG A 157 -0.82 -6.35 -5.97
C ARG A 157 -1.95 -6.69 -5.02
N TYR A 158 -3.19 -6.81 -5.52
CA TYR A 158 -4.35 -7.28 -4.75
C TYR A 158 -4.57 -6.51 -3.44
N ARG A 159 -4.46 -5.18 -3.50
CA ARG A 159 -4.60 -4.30 -2.34
C ARG A 159 -5.89 -3.48 -2.46
N ALA A 160 -6.70 -3.45 -1.40
CA ALA A 160 -7.80 -2.51 -1.26
C ALA A 160 -7.48 -1.41 -0.21
N LEU A 161 -6.48 -1.64 0.62
CA LEU A 161 -5.95 -0.69 1.60
C LEU A 161 -5.42 0.60 0.97
N THR A 162 -5.90 1.74 1.46
CA THR A 162 -5.28 3.04 1.19
C THR A 162 -3.98 3.19 2.00
N ASP A 163 -3.08 4.07 1.56
CA ASP A 163 -1.87 4.38 2.33
C ASP A 163 -2.19 5.09 3.64
N GLU A 164 -3.30 5.84 3.69
CA GLU A 164 -3.81 6.46 4.92
C GLU A 164 -4.14 5.41 5.97
N PHE A 165 -4.92 4.39 5.60
CA PHE A 165 -5.30 3.33 6.54
C PHE A 165 -4.06 2.55 7.02
N VAL A 166 -3.08 2.31 6.14
CA VAL A 166 -1.82 1.68 6.54
C VAL A 166 -1.07 2.53 7.57
N ARG A 167 -1.00 3.86 7.41
CA ARG A 167 -0.41 4.75 8.43
C ARG A 167 -1.16 4.68 9.75
N GLU A 168 -2.49 4.61 9.70
CA GLU A 168 -3.32 4.52 10.90
C GLU A 168 -3.11 3.23 11.68
N LEU A 169 -2.71 2.12 11.04
CA LEU A 169 -2.32 0.90 11.76
C LEU A 169 -1.22 1.17 12.81
N GLY A 170 -0.34 2.14 12.58
CA GLY A 170 0.75 2.52 13.49
C GLY A 170 0.28 3.30 14.69
N LEU A 171 -0.93 3.87 14.63
CA LEU A 171 -1.59 4.37 15.83
C LEU A 171 -2.02 3.20 16.71
N TYR A 172 -2.33 2.03 16.15
CA TYR A 172 -2.79 0.89 16.94
C TYR A 172 -1.67 -0.05 17.36
N PHE A 173 -0.45 -0.01 16.83
CA PHE A 173 0.55 -0.97 17.26
C PHE A 173 1.93 -0.32 17.39
N GLU A 174 2.55 -0.51 18.56
CA GLU A 174 3.87 0.05 18.89
C GLU A 174 5.02 -0.80 18.33
N ASP A 175 4.82 -2.12 18.18
CA ASP A 175 5.84 -3.04 17.66
C ASP A 175 5.37 -3.72 16.37
N ILE A 176 5.70 -3.08 15.25
CA ILE A 176 5.41 -3.60 13.91
C ILE A 176 6.71 -3.95 13.20
N VAL A 177 6.73 -5.17 12.66
CA VAL A 177 7.77 -5.65 11.77
C VAL A 177 7.18 -5.82 10.37
N ALA A 178 7.61 -4.98 9.43
CA ALA A 178 7.24 -5.09 8.04
C ALA A 178 8.17 -6.10 7.33
N VAL A 179 7.58 -7.15 6.76
CA VAL A 179 8.31 -8.22 6.07
C VAL A 179 8.04 -8.17 4.56
N GLY A 180 9.11 -8.20 3.79
CA GLY A 180 9.07 -8.14 2.33
C GLY A 180 10.46 -7.88 1.76
N ILE A 181 10.57 -7.92 0.43
CA ILE A 181 11.80 -7.54 -0.27
C ILE A 181 11.89 -6.01 -0.46
N PRO A 182 13.08 -5.44 -0.73
CA PRO A 182 13.24 -3.99 -0.91
C PRO A 182 12.24 -3.31 -1.84
N ASP A 183 11.86 -3.98 -2.92
CA ASP A 183 10.86 -3.48 -3.88
C ASP A 183 9.45 -3.34 -3.28
N GLU A 184 9.13 -4.16 -2.28
CA GLU A 184 7.84 -4.15 -1.57
C GLU A 184 7.81 -3.13 -0.44
N TRP A 185 8.97 -2.65 0.04
CA TRP A 185 9.03 -1.68 1.14
C TRP A 185 8.35 -0.35 0.80
N ARG A 186 8.19 -0.03 -0.49
CA ARG A 186 7.40 1.12 -0.95
C ARG A 186 5.95 1.04 -0.47
N ALA A 187 5.38 -0.17 -0.39
CA ALA A 187 3.99 -0.37 0.05
C ALA A 187 3.78 -0.07 1.55
N VAL A 188 4.88 0.01 2.32
CA VAL A 188 4.88 0.39 3.74
C VAL A 188 5.63 1.70 3.99
N SER A 189 5.92 2.47 2.93
CA SER A 189 6.66 3.74 3.08
C SER A 189 5.83 4.80 3.80
N GLY A 190 6.45 5.51 4.74
CA GLY A 190 5.77 6.49 5.60
C GLY A 190 5.17 5.90 6.89
N PHE A 191 5.62 4.70 7.26
CA PHE A 191 5.25 3.97 8.45
C PHE A 191 6.49 3.74 9.33
N ASP A 192 6.39 3.92 10.65
CA ASP A 192 7.48 3.61 11.59
C ASP A 192 7.49 2.11 11.91
N ALA A 193 7.88 1.29 10.92
CA ALA A 193 8.02 -0.16 11.07
C ALA A 193 9.49 -0.55 10.95
N ARG A 194 9.87 -1.55 11.75
CA ARG A 194 11.12 -2.26 11.54
C ARG A 194 10.98 -3.11 10.29
N VAL A 195 11.76 -2.82 9.27
CA VAL A 195 11.73 -3.58 8.02
C VAL A 195 12.68 -4.77 8.10
N ARG A 196 12.23 -5.95 7.68
CA ARG A 196 13.03 -7.18 7.71
C ARG A 196 12.83 -8.04 6.46
N THR A 197 13.94 -8.48 5.88
CA THR A 197 13.97 -9.57 4.90
C THR A 197 14.27 -10.87 5.63
N CYS A 198 13.51 -11.93 5.33
CA CYS A 198 13.78 -13.28 5.84
C CYS A 198 14.73 -14.02 4.89
N ARG A 199 15.60 -14.88 5.43
CA ARG A 199 16.52 -15.75 4.69
C ARG A 199 15.76 -16.80 3.86
N ASP A 200 14.70 -17.33 4.43
CA ASP A 200 13.86 -18.37 3.82
C ASP A 200 12.41 -18.28 4.37
N PHE A 201 11.50 -19.08 3.83
CA PHE A 201 10.10 -19.05 4.26
C PHE A 201 9.84 -19.77 5.58
N LEU A 202 10.79 -20.56 6.09
CA LEU A 202 10.69 -21.13 7.44
C LEU A 202 10.90 -20.03 8.48
N GLU A 203 11.90 -19.16 8.30
CA GLU A 203 12.09 -17.98 9.16
C GLU A 203 10.85 -17.07 9.17
N LEU A 204 10.27 -16.80 7.99
CA LEU A 204 9.04 -16.02 7.89
C LEU A 204 7.87 -16.70 8.65
N ALA A 205 7.74 -18.02 8.53
CA ALA A 205 6.73 -18.78 9.25
C ALA A 205 6.92 -18.71 10.77
N HIS A 206 8.17 -18.80 11.28
CA HIS A 206 8.45 -18.58 12.69
C HIS A 206 8.03 -17.18 13.15
N MET A 207 8.39 -16.14 12.40
CA MET A 207 8.00 -14.77 12.75
C MET A 207 6.48 -14.60 12.82
N ILE A 208 5.74 -15.17 11.87
CA ILE A 208 4.27 -15.11 11.84
C ILE A 208 3.66 -15.94 12.99
N GLN A 209 4.18 -17.13 13.28
CA GLN A 209 3.69 -17.99 14.37
C GLN A 209 3.83 -17.30 15.73
N HIS A 210 4.91 -16.55 15.92
CA HIS A 210 5.25 -15.91 17.18
C HIS A 210 4.81 -14.44 17.25
N SER A 211 4.11 -13.93 16.23
CA SER A 211 3.50 -12.61 16.30
C SER A 211 2.16 -12.63 17.01
N ALA A 212 1.74 -11.49 17.57
CA ALA A 212 0.38 -11.39 18.10
C ALA A 212 -0.66 -11.33 16.97
N LEU A 213 -0.29 -10.70 15.86
CA LEU A 213 -1.13 -10.51 14.69
C LEU A 213 -0.30 -10.52 13.40
N PHE A 214 -0.88 -11.07 12.34
CA PHE A 214 -0.43 -10.86 10.96
C PHE A 214 -1.42 -9.95 10.21
N ILE A 215 -0.91 -8.98 9.46
CA ILE A 215 -1.71 -8.16 8.53
C ILE A 215 -1.05 -8.22 7.15
N GLY A 216 -1.83 -8.51 6.12
CA GLY A 216 -1.29 -8.50 4.77
C GLY A 216 -2.35 -8.64 3.69
N ASN A 217 -1.92 -8.68 2.43
CA ASN A 217 -2.80 -8.94 1.28
C ASN A 217 -2.44 -10.28 0.60
N PRO A 218 -3.22 -10.78 -0.39
CA PRO A 218 -2.93 -12.04 -1.09
C PRO A 218 -1.51 -12.11 -1.62
N SER A 219 -0.72 -12.97 -0.98
CA SER A 219 0.73 -13.08 -1.13
C SER A 219 1.19 -14.43 -0.55
N LEU A 220 2.48 -14.72 -0.68
CA LEU A 220 3.05 -15.91 -0.04
C LEU A 220 3.02 -15.81 1.49
N ALA A 221 3.26 -14.62 2.05
CA ALA A 221 3.21 -14.40 3.49
C ALA A 221 1.81 -14.64 4.05
N SER A 222 0.75 -14.21 3.36
CA SER A 222 -0.62 -14.50 3.79
C SER A 222 -0.99 -15.98 3.66
N ALA A 223 -0.46 -16.70 2.66
CA ALA A 223 -0.62 -18.16 2.57
C ALA A 223 0.07 -18.89 3.74
N ILE A 224 1.22 -18.41 4.20
CA ILE A 224 1.89 -18.93 5.41
C ILE A 224 1.03 -18.66 6.65
N ALA A 225 0.55 -17.43 6.83
CA ALA A 225 -0.33 -17.09 7.96
C ALA A 225 -1.62 -17.92 7.97
N GLU A 226 -2.20 -18.19 6.80
CA GLU A 226 -3.34 -19.10 6.63
C GLU A 226 -2.99 -20.53 7.05
N GLY A 227 -1.85 -21.05 6.61
CA GLY A 227 -1.41 -22.41 6.92
C GLY A 227 -1.12 -22.67 8.38
N LEU A 228 -0.58 -21.67 9.07
CA LEU A 228 -0.34 -21.71 10.51
C LEU A 228 -1.61 -21.49 11.34
N LYS A 229 -2.69 -21.00 10.72
CA LYS A 229 -3.88 -20.49 11.40
C LYS A 229 -3.54 -19.45 12.47
N ALA A 230 -2.50 -18.66 12.22
CA ALA A 230 -2.12 -17.52 13.04
C ALA A 230 -3.26 -16.48 13.05
N PRO A 231 -3.39 -15.66 14.12
CA PRO A 231 -4.23 -14.47 14.09
C PRO A 231 -3.88 -13.63 12.87
N ARG A 232 -4.85 -13.41 11.99
CA ARG A 232 -4.57 -12.72 10.72
C ARG A 232 -5.72 -11.89 10.24
N ILE A 233 -5.38 -10.78 9.61
CA ILE A 233 -6.29 -9.92 8.89
C ILE A 233 -5.77 -9.77 7.46
N ILE A 234 -6.62 -10.11 6.48
CA ILE A 234 -6.25 -10.08 5.07
C ILE A 234 -6.98 -8.94 4.36
N ASP A 235 -6.22 -8.03 3.77
CA ASP A 235 -6.71 -7.03 2.82
C ASP A 235 -7.05 -7.70 1.50
N LEU A 236 -8.33 -7.73 1.14
CA LEU A 236 -8.82 -8.44 -0.05
C LEU A 236 -9.50 -7.46 -1.01
N PRO A 237 -9.18 -7.52 -2.32
CA PRO A 237 -10.02 -6.91 -3.34
C PRO A 237 -11.32 -7.73 -3.52
N SER A 238 -12.29 -7.19 -4.24
CA SER A 238 -13.66 -7.72 -4.38
C SER A 238 -13.76 -9.14 -4.98
N VAL A 239 -12.70 -9.67 -5.60
CA VAL A 239 -12.64 -11.06 -6.09
C VAL A 239 -11.31 -11.66 -5.68
N ALA A 240 -11.34 -12.64 -4.76
CA ALA A 240 -10.15 -13.33 -4.28
C ALA A 240 -10.44 -14.82 -4.04
N ASN A 241 -9.47 -15.68 -4.34
CA ASN A 241 -9.47 -17.13 -4.10
C ASN A 241 -8.56 -17.53 -2.91
N ALA A 242 -8.05 -16.53 -2.20
CA ALA A 242 -7.12 -16.66 -1.07
C ALA A 242 -7.61 -15.79 0.11
N PHE A 243 -8.87 -16.01 0.51
CA PHE A 243 -9.49 -15.34 1.65
C PHE A 243 -9.30 -16.17 2.93
N PRO A 244 -9.24 -15.55 4.12
CA PRO A 244 -8.92 -16.27 5.34
C PRO A 244 -10.05 -17.22 5.76
N ILE A 245 -9.70 -18.45 6.17
CA ILE A 245 -10.66 -19.44 6.67
C ILE A 245 -10.40 -19.79 8.14
N GLY A 246 -11.46 -19.78 8.93
CA GLY A 246 -11.46 -20.18 10.34
C GLY A 246 -11.52 -19.01 11.32
N PRO A 247 -11.64 -19.30 12.63
CA PRO A 247 -12.06 -18.32 13.64
C PRO A 247 -11.05 -17.21 13.95
N ARG A 248 -9.78 -17.40 13.56
CA ARG A 248 -8.67 -16.46 13.78
C ARG A 248 -8.27 -15.68 12.53
N GLY A 249 -9.06 -15.76 11.46
CA GLY A 249 -8.81 -15.10 10.20
C GLY A 249 -9.96 -14.17 9.83
N TYR A 250 -9.66 -12.91 9.52
CA TYR A 250 -10.66 -11.91 9.15
C TYR A 250 -10.29 -11.20 7.85
N VAL A 251 -11.29 -10.86 7.06
CA VAL A 251 -11.11 -9.88 5.98
C VAL A 251 -11.02 -8.51 6.61
N LEU A 252 -10.12 -7.68 6.09
CA LEU A 252 -9.97 -6.31 6.57
C LEU A 252 -11.30 -5.54 6.42
N PRO A 253 -11.80 -4.91 7.50
CA PRO A 253 -13.07 -4.19 7.42
C PRO A 253 -12.88 -2.79 6.83
N ALA A 254 -13.95 -2.27 6.22
CA ALA A 254 -13.96 -0.91 5.69
C ALA A 254 -13.99 0.18 6.77
N ARG A 255 -14.47 -0.13 7.99
CA ARG A 255 -14.63 0.84 9.09
C ARG A 255 -13.60 0.60 10.18
N ARG A 256 -13.03 1.69 10.71
CA ARG A 256 -12.03 1.67 11.79
C ARG A 256 -12.53 1.00 13.07
N ALA A 257 -13.78 1.26 13.46
CA ALA A 257 -14.37 0.66 14.67
C ALA A 257 -14.40 -0.88 14.59
N ASP A 258 -14.68 -1.42 13.40
CA ASP A 258 -14.71 -2.87 13.19
C ASP A 258 -13.31 -3.49 13.26
N LEU A 259 -12.27 -2.76 12.80
CA LEU A 259 -10.88 -3.20 12.93
C LEU A 259 -10.52 -3.38 14.40
N PHE A 260 -10.86 -2.40 15.24
CA PHE A 260 -10.57 -2.46 16.68
C PHE A 260 -11.22 -3.66 17.34
N ASP A 261 -12.49 -3.94 17.02
CA ASP A 261 -13.19 -5.11 17.54
C ASP A 261 -12.57 -6.43 17.09
N ILE A 262 -12.10 -6.52 15.84
CA ILE A 262 -11.37 -7.69 15.32
C ILE A 262 -10.05 -7.86 16.06
N VAL A 263 -9.25 -6.82 16.18
CA VAL A 263 -7.95 -6.84 16.88
C VAL A 263 -8.15 -7.27 18.34
N ARG A 264 -9.17 -6.75 19.02
CA ARG A 264 -9.50 -7.13 20.40
C ARG A 264 -9.86 -8.61 20.56
N ARG A 265 -10.52 -9.20 19.55
CA ARG A 265 -10.84 -10.64 19.54
C ARG A 265 -9.61 -11.51 19.26
N LEU A 266 -8.74 -11.05 18.36
CA LEU A 266 -7.55 -11.79 17.94
C LEU A 266 -6.41 -11.72 18.97
N CYS A 267 -6.29 -10.58 19.65
CA CYS A 267 -5.15 -10.23 20.50
C CYS A 267 -5.61 -9.60 21.83
N PRO A 268 -6.39 -10.30 22.68
CA PRO A 268 -6.97 -9.73 23.89
C PRO A 268 -5.91 -9.23 24.89
N ASP A 269 -4.73 -9.85 24.91
CA ASP A 269 -3.65 -9.54 25.86
C ASP A 269 -2.67 -8.46 25.36
N ASN A 270 -2.72 -8.12 24.07
CA ASN A 270 -1.86 -7.12 23.42
C ASN A 270 -2.68 -5.93 22.91
N LEU A 271 -3.66 -5.50 23.71
CA LEU A 271 -4.45 -4.33 23.37
C LEU A 271 -3.60 -3.06 23.51
N PRO A 272 -3.58 -2.19 22.48
CA PRO A 272 -2.86 -0.93 22.52
C PRO A 272 -3.79 0.09 23.19
N ILE A 273 -4.01 -0.06 24.49
CA ILE A 273 -4.87 0.85 25.27
C ILE A 273 -4.29 2.27 25.27
N ASN A 274 -2.98 2.42 25.06
CA ASN A 274 -2.30 3.71 25.09
C ASN A 274 -2.67 4.64 23.93
N SER A 275 -3.04 4.13 22.76
CA SER A 275 -3.27 4.98 21.58
C SER A 275 -4.65 5.64 21.53
N LEU A 276 -5.69 4.98 22.04
CA LEU A 276 -7.01 5.59 22.23
C LEU A 276 -6.95 6.79 23.19
N TYR A 277 -6.14 6.69 24.26
CA TYR A 277 -5.88 7.82 25.15
C TYR A 277 -5.02 8.90 24.49
N GLY A 278 -4.05 8.51 23.66
CA GLY A 278 -3.22 9.44 22.87
C GLY A 278 -4.05 10.27 21.89
N ASP A 279 -4.88 9.62 21.09
CA ASP A 279 -5.73 10.27 20.08
C ASP A 279 -6.81 11.13 20.71
N LEU A 280 -7.42 10.66 21.81
CA LEU A 280 -8.36 11.44 22.58
C LEU A 280 -7.68 12.69 23.17
N ASN A 281 -6.49 12.54 23.75
CA ASN A 281 -5.73 13.67 24.30
C ASN A 281 -5.29 14.67 23.21
N ALA A 282 -4.82 14.19 22.06
CA ALA A 282 -4.42 15.04 20.94
C ALA A 282 -5.61 15.81 20.34
N SER A 283 -6.77 15.16 20.24
CA SER A 283 -8.01 15.80 19.79
C SER A 283 -8.50 16.84 20.81
N LEU A 284 -8.38 16.52 22.10
CA LEU A 284 -8.77 17.41 23.19
C LEU A 284 -7.83 18.62 23.32
N GLN A 285 -6.53 18.47 23.01
CA GLN A 285 -5.60 19.59 22.93
C GLN A 285 -5.88 20.51 21.73
N ARG A 286 -6.13 19.95 20.54
CA ARG A 286 -6.53 20.75 19.37
C ARG A 286 -7.78 21.59 19.63
N LEU A 287 -8.81 20.99 20.23
CA LEU A 287 -10.03 21.71 20.61
C LEU A 287 -9.81 22.81 21.66
N LYS A 288 -8.84 22.63 22.56
CA LYS A 288 -8.45 23.67 23.53
C LYS A 288 -7.75 24.85 22.84
N GLU A 289 -6.81 24.59 21.95
CA GLU A 289 -6.10 25.62 21.19
C GLU A 289 -7.03 26.42 20.28
N GLU A 290 -7.99 25.75 19.63
CA GLU A 290 -8.98 26.40 18.78
C GLU A 290 -9.93 27.30 19.59
N ASN A 291 -10.40 26.82 20.76
CA ASN A 291 -11.20 27.63 21.68
C ASN A 291 -10.43 28.87 22.18
N GLU A 292 -9.15 28.72 22.48
CA GLU A 292 -8.32 29.83 22.95
C GLU A 292 -8.16 30.91 21.87
N LYS A 293 -7.94 30.50 20.61
CA LYS A 293 -7.91 31.42 19.47
C LYS A 293 -9.25 32.13 19.29
N LEU A 294 -10.37 31.42 19.40
CA LEU A 294 -11.71 32.02 19.31
C LEU A 294 -11.97 33.04 20.43
N ARG A 295 -11.50 32.77 21.65
CA ARG A 295 -11.58 33.72 22.77
C ARG A 295 -10.79 34.99 22.50
N GLN A 296 -9.55 34.87 22.02
CA GLN A 296 -8.72 36.02 21.69
C GLN A 296 -9.35 36.88 20.58
N VAL A 297 -9.96 36.26 19.56
CA VAL A 297 -10.70 36.97 18.53
C VAL A 297 -11.93 37.68 19.09
N ALA A 298 -12.68 37.04 19.99
CA ALA A 298 -13.84 37.65 20.64
C ALA A 298 -13.45 38.82 21.55
N GLU A 299 -12.35 38.71 22.30
CA GLU A 299 -11.82 39.78 23.14
C GLU A 299 -11.31 40.97 22.33
N TRP A 300 -10.60 40.69 21.23
CA TRP A 300 -10.19 41.72 20.26
C TRP A 300 -11.40 42.43 19.65
N ALA A 301 -12.41 41.69 19.19
CA ALA A 301 -13.62 42.26 18.62
C ALA A 301 -14.36 43.14 19.65
N ALA A 302 -14.42 42.71 20.91
CA ALA A 302 -14.99 43.49 22.00
C ALA A 302 -14.16 44.74 22.33
N ALA A 303 -12.82 44.68 22.22
CA ALA A 303 -11.95 45.84 22.36
C ALA A 303 -12.15 46.86 21.24
N CYS A 304 -12.20 46.41 19.98
CA CYS A 304 -12.51 47.27 18.83
C CYS A 304 -13.89 47.91 18.95
N LEU A 305 -14.91 47.18 19.39
CA LEU A 305 -16.25 47.73 19.63
C LEU A 305 -16.28 48.78 20.76
N ARG A 306 -15.37 48.69 21.74
CA ARG A 306 -15.24 49.68 22.82
C ARG A 306 -14.51 50.96 22.38
N GLU A 307 -13.67 50.90 21.34
CA GLU A 307 -12.90 52.03 20.84
C GLU A 307 -13.59 52.81 19.69
N ILE A 308 -14.69 52.29 19.13
CA ILE A 308 -15.46 53.00 18.11
C ILE A 308 -16.38 54.03 18.78
N GLN A 309 -15.90 55.27 18.89
CA GLN A 309 -16.76 56.46 18.80
C GLN A 309 -17.04 56.81 17.33
N PRO A 310 -18.24 57.33 16.99
CA PRO A 310 -18.79 57.25 15.63
C PRO A 310 -18.26 58.33 14.66
N SER A 311 -16.94 58.57 14.54
CA SER A 311 -16.49 59.59 13.58
C SER A 311 -15.16 59.45 12.86
N HIS A 312 -14.28 58.47 13.13
CA HIS A 312 -13.00 58.42 12.41
C HIS A 312 -12.54 56.99 12.12
N ALA A 313 -12.91 56.48 10.95
CA ALA A 313 -12.32 55.28 10.38
C ALA A 313 -10.83 55.55 10.05
N LYS A 314 -9.93 54.90 10.80
CA LYS A 314 -8.51 54.80 10.47
C LYS A 314 -8.25 53.58 9.56
N PRO A 315 -7.13 53.55 8.83
CA PRO A 315 -6.86 52.55 7.80
C PRO A 315 -6.65 51.17 8.41
N PHE A 316 -7.17 50.13 7.73
CA PHE A 316 -6.95 48.73 8.06
C PHE A 316 -5.47 48.34 7.96
N PRO A 317 -4.98 47.40 8.79
CA PRO A 317 -3.59 46.94 8.74
C PRO A 317 -3.29 46.14 7.46
N ASP A 318 -2.02 46.21 7.05
CA ASP A 318 -1.43 45.54 5.90
C ASP A 318 -1.62 44.00 5.92
N ALA A 319 -1.86 43.45 4.72
CA ALA A 319 -2.00 42.04 4.34
C ALA A 319 -3.32 41.35 4.75
N ILE A 320 -4.29 41.35 3.83
CA ILE A 320 -5.45 40.44 3.85
C ILE A 320 -5.04 39.13 3.18
N SER A 321 -4.79 38.11 4.01
CA SER A 321 -4.53 36.72 3.60
C SER A 321 -5.77 36.09 2.97
N LEU A 322 -5.56 35.20 1.98
CA LEU A 322 -6.53 34.49 1.12
C LEU A 322 -7.61 33.63 1.84
N ILE A 323 -7.63 33.66 3.18
CA ILE A 323 -8.26 32.66 4.05
C ILE A 323 -9.80 32.68 4.08
N ARG A 324 -10.48 33.72 3.61
CA ARG A 324 -11.96 33.79 3.76
C ARG A 324 -12.80 33.31 2.58
N GLU A 325 -12.22 33.13 1.39
CA GLU A 325 -13.02 33.12 0.14
C GLU A 325 -12.83 31.86 -0.72
N ALA A 326 -11.75 31.09 -0.53
CA ALA A 326 -11.54 29.82 -1.23
C ALA A 326 -12.54 28.70 -0.85
N GLU A 327 -13.27 28.84 0.26
CA GLU A 327 -14.24 27.83 0.72
C GLU A 327 -15.52 27.73 -0.14
N LYS A 328 -15.69 28.58 -1.17
CA LYS A 328 -16.91 28.63 -2.02
C LYS A 328 -16.66 28.58 -3.53
N GLY A 329 -15.40 28.59 -3.99
CA GLY A 329 -15.04 28.66 -5.40
C GLY A 329 -14.97 27.29 -6.10
N ARG A 330 -15.18 27.25 -7.42
CA ARG A 330 -15.02 26.04 -8.22
C ARG A 330 -13.54 25.83 -8.53
N VAL A 331 -13.01 24.63 -8.23
CA VAL A 331 -11.66 24.22 -8.63
C VAL A 331 -11.74 23.40 -9.92
N ILE A 332 -10.99 23.83 -10.94
CA ILE A 332 -10.88 23.11 -12.22
C ILE A 332 -9.43 22.65 -12.39
N LEU A 333 -9.25 21.35 -12.52
CA LEU A 333 -7.99 20.75 -12.91
C LEU A 333 -7.99 20.46 -14.41
N ALA A 334 -6.93 20.84 -15.13
CA ALA A 334 -6.84 20.64 -16.57
C ALA A 334 -5.39 20.54 -17.07
N GLY A 335 -5.21 19.84 -18.18
CA GLY A 335 -3.92 19.69 -18.84
C GLY A 335 -2.95 18.76 -18.10
N GLY A 336 -1.71 18.70 -18.58
CA GLY A 336 -0.69 17.82 -18.04
C GLY A 336 -0.91 16.32 -18.31
N SER A 337 -0.03 15.50 -17.73
CA SER A 337 -0.20 14.04 -17.70
C SER A 337 -1.11 13.61 -16.56
N GLU A 338 -1.05 14.32 -15.43
CA GLU A 338 -1.85 14.03 -14.24
C GLU A 338 -1.96 15.27 -13.33
N THR A 339 -3.11 15.46 -12.71
CA THR A 339 -3.34 16.57 -11.74
C THR A 339 -4.17 16.05 -10.57
N ARG A 340 -3.84 16.45 -9.34
CA ARG A 340 -4.52 15.98 -8.12
C ARG A 340 -4.51 17.05 -7.02
N LEU A 341 -5.59 17.12 -6.26
CA LEU A 341 -5.66 17.90 -5.01
C LEU A 341 -5.37 16.97 -3.82
N GLU A 342 -4.68 17.50 -2.81
CA GLU A 342 -4.54 16.93 -1.47
C GLU A 342 -5.02 17.94 -0.42
N PRO A 343 -6.34 17.98 -0.16
CA PRO A 343 -6.96 18.92 0.78
C PRO A 343 -6.30 18.93 2.17
N ASP A 344 -6.02 17.75 2.72
CA ASP A 344 -5.49 17.59 4.09
C ASP A 344 -4.06 18.13 4.25
N ASN A 345 -3.28 18.11 3.16
CA ASN A 345 -1.91 18.65 3.12
C ASN A 345 -1.84 20.08 2.61
N GLN A 346 -2.99 20.64 2.21
CA GLN A 346 -3.10 21.93 1.51
C GLN A 346 -2.18 21.98 0.29
N ALA A 347 -2.13 20.87 -0.45
CA ALA A 347 -1.23 20.67 -1.58
C ALA A 347 -1.94 20.36 -2.90
N ILE A 348 -1.33 20.77 -4.01
CA ILE A 348 -1.79 20.53 -5.37
C ILE A 348 -0.63 19.91 -6.14
N TYR A 349 -0.88 18.76 -6.76
CA TYR A 349 0.06 18.06 -7.62
C TYR A 349 -0.29 18.32 -9.07
N LEU A 350 0.68 18.83 -9.81
CA LEU A 350 0.53 19.18 -11.22
C LEU A 350 1.67 18.54 -12.00
N HIS A 351 1.43 17.39 -12.63
CA HIS A 351 2.42 16.73 -13.48
C HIS A 351 2.38 17.34 -14.89
N PRO A 352 3.41 18.08 -15.31
CA PRO A 352 3.48 18.66 -16.64
C PRO A 352 3.42 17.56 -17.72
N GLY A 353 2.76 17.85 -18.83
CA GLY A 353 2.63 16.88 -19.92
C GLY A 353 3.84 16.90 -20.85
N PRO A 354 3.91 15.99 -21.84
CA PRO A 354 4.91 16.06 -22.89
C PRO A 354 4.78 17.35 -23.72
N GLY A 355 5.91 17.90 -24.17
CA GLY A 355 5.96 19.21 -24.84
C GLY A 355 5.68 20.39 -23.89
N ASN A 356 5.49 21.60 -24.41
CA ASN A 356 5.15 22.80 -23.61
C ASN A 356 3.73 22.78 -23.02
N SER A 357 3.19 21.59 -22.71
CA SER A 357 1.84 21.44 -22.18
C SER A 357 1.82 21.69 -20.67
N GLU A 358 0.99 22.66 -20.27
CA GLU A 358 0.84 23.05 -18.87
C GLU A 358 -0.15 22.10 -18.16
N ALA A 359 0.19 21.71 -16.94
CA ALA A 359 -0.74 21.14 -15.98
C ALA A 359 -1.24 22.27 -15.07
N LYS A 360 -2.55 22.40 -14.87
CA LYS A 360 -3.14 23.59 -14.24
C LYS A 360 -4.19 23.25 -13.19
N ALA A 361 -4.24 24.06 -12.14
CA ALA A 361 -5.34 24.19 -11.20
C ALA A 361 -5.85 25.63 -11.22
N ARG A 362 -7.14 25.82 -11.55
CA ARG A 362 -7.82 27.12 -11.54
C ARG A 362 -8.82 27.18 -10.39
N PHE A 363 -8.73 28.25 -9.62
CA PHE A 363 -9.67 28.62 -8.57
C PHE A 363 -10.49 29.78 -9.10
N GLU A 364 -11.71 29.49 -9.57
CA GLU A 364 -12.56 30.48 -10.21
C GLU A 364 -13.44 31.22 -9.21
N ASP A 365 -13.81 32.44 -9.59
CA ASP A 365 -14.81 33.28 -8.90
C ASP A 365 -14.48 33.57 -7.43
N MET A 366 -13.19 33.78 -7.12
CA MET A 366 -12.73 34.15 -5.78
C MET A 366 -13.00 35.64 -5.54
N GLU A 367 -13.86 35.99 -4.59
CA GLU A 367 -14.03 37.37 -4.18
C GLU A 367 -12.87 37.76 -3.25
N ILE A 368 -12.17 38.83 -3.61
CA ILE A 368 -10.91 39.21 -2.98
C ILE A 368 -10.97 40.69 -2.61
N ALA A 369 -10.56 41.00 -1.38
CA ALA A 369 -10.57 42.35 -0.84
C ALA A 369 -9.14 42.78 -0.51
N GLY A 370 -8.36 43.20 -1.52
CA GLY A 370 -7.03 43.78 -1.32
C GLY A 370 -5.88 42.77 -1.25
N LEU A 371 -6.01 41.61 -1.90
CA LEU A 371 -4.89 40.66 -2.02
C LEU A 371 -3.74 41.32 -2.78
N ASN A 372 -2.56 41.27 -2.20
CA ASN A 372 -1.35 41.89 -2.76
C ASN A 372 -0.12 40.99 -2.62
N THR A 373 -0.29 39.78 -2.10
CA THR A 373 0.78 38.81 -1.86
C THR A 373 0.31 37.39 -2.15
N PHE A 374 1.25 36.53 -2.53
CA PHE A 374 1.04 35.09 -2.63
C PHE A 374 2.28 34.39 -2.08
N GLU A 375 2.06 33.43 -1.18
CA GLU A 375 3.12 32.61 -0.59
C GLU A 375 2.80 31.14 -0.76
N SER A 376 3.69 30.40 -1.41
CA SER A 376 3.57 28.95 -1.56
C SER A 376 4.93 28.30 -1.45
N GLU A 377 4.95 27.15 -0.79
CA GLU A 377 6.05 26.21 -0.91
C GLU A 377 5.87 25.44 -2.23
N ILE A 378 6.91 25.41 -3.06
CA ILE A 378 6.92 24.66 -4.33
C ILE A 378 8.02 23.62 -4.31
N SER A 379 7.76 22.41 -4.80
CA SER A 379 8.75 21.33 -4.81
C SER A 379 8.69 20.43 -6.04
N VAL A 380 9.86 19.92 -6.42
CA VAL A 380 10.03 18.82 -7.38
C VAL A 380 10.60 17.65 -6.60
N ASP A 381 9.78 16.64 -6.35
CA ASP A 381 10.06 15.67 -5.28
C ASP A 381 10.99 14.52 -5.70
N ASN A 382 11.26 14.34 -7.01
CA ASN A 382 12.10 13.25 -7.52
C ASN A 382 13.48 13.74 -8.00
N GLU A 383 14.54 13.01 -7.64
CA GLU A 383 15.94 13.32 -8.02
C GLU A 383 16.24 13.12 -9.51
N HIS A 384 15.49 12.26 -10.18
CA HIS A 384 15.61 11.96 -11.61
C HIS A 384 14.69 12.83 -12.48
N ALA A 385 13.91 13.75 -11.88
CA ALA A 385 13.12 14.72 -12.64
C ALA A 385 14.04 15.70 -13.37
N ALA A 386 13.58 16.23 -14.51
CA ALA A 386 14.17 17.45 -15.06
C ALA A 386 13.59 18.70 -14.35
N PRO A 387 14.22 19.88 -14.44
CA PRO A 387 13.70 21.10 -13.84
C PRO A 387 12.30 21.46 -14.34
N ILE A 388 11.49 22.04 -13.45
CA ILE A 388 10.09 22.37 -13.71
C ILE A 388 9.89 23.87 -13.50
N SER A 389 9.16 24.50 -14.42
CA SER A 389 8.68 25.88 -14.28
C SER A 389 7.31 25.89 -13.61
N PHE A 390 7.23 26.52 -12.45
CA PHE A 390 5.99 26.82 -11.74
C PHE A 390 5.47 28.18 -12.20
N LEU A 391 4.16 28.30 -12.40
CA LEU A 391 3.51 29.53 -12.84
C LEU A 391 2.36 29.89 -11.91
N PHE A 392 2.22 31.19 -11.66
CA PHE A 392 1.14 31.80 -10.89
C PHE A 392 0.52 32.91 -11.73
N ARG A 393 -0.79 32.84 -11.98
CA ARG A 393 -1.53 33.84 -12.75
C ARG A 393 -2.78 34.26 -12.03
N LEU A 394 -3.11 35.55 -12.15
CA LEU A 394 -4.36 36.15 -11.69
C LEU A 394 -5.11 36.70 -12.89
N TYR A 395 -6.40 36.38 -12.97
CA TYR A 395 -7.29 36.91 -14.00
C TYR A 395 -8.42 37.72 -13.36
N ASP A 396 -8.81 38.82 -13.99
CA ASP A 396 -9.99 39.58 -13.59
C ASP A 396 -11.29 38.87 -14.02
N SER A 397 -12.44 39.46 -13.64
CA SER A 397 -13.78 38.98 -14.03
C SER A 397 -14.06 38.93 -15.54
N ARG A 398 -13.23 39.56 -16.38
CA ARG A 398 -13.34 39.51 -17.86
C ARG A 398 -12.45 38.41 -18.45
N GLY A 399 -11.65 37.73 -17.62
CA GLY A 399 -10.69 36.71 -18.04
C GLY A 399 -9.35 37.29 -18.51
N GLU A 400 -9.09 38.58 -18.30
CA GLU A 400 -7.83 39.22 -18.65
C GLU A 400 -6.79 38.99 -17.55
N ALA A 401 -5.56 38.64 -17.92
CA ALA A 401 -4.48 38.42 -16.96
C ALA A 401 -4.04 39.76 -16.35
N VAL A 402 -4.20 39.90 -15.03
CA VAL A 402 -3.81 41.09 -14.26
C VAL A 402 -2.47 40.92 -13.55
N PHE A 403 -2.01 39.68 -13.38
CA PHE A 403 -0.69 39.37 -12.86
C PHE A 403 -0.22 38.00 -13.34
N GLU A 404 1.06 37.88 -13.67
CA GLU A 404 1.71 36.62 -14.02
C GLU A 404 3.13 36.58 -13.44
N ALA A 405 3.51 35.44 -12.88
CA ALA A 405 4.86 35.17 -12.41
C ALA A 405 5.23 33.71 -12.66
N SER A 406 6.52 33.44 -12.81
CA SER A 406 7.05 32.08 -12.92
C SER A 406 8.31 31.87 -12.09
N LYS A 407 8.57 30.62 -11.72
CA LYS A 407 9.75 30.20 -10.97
C LYS A 407 10.19 28.81 -11.41
N GLU A 408 11.45 28.69 -11.84
CA GLU A 408 12.05 27.39 -12.12
C GLU A 408 12.59 26.75 -10.84
N VAL A 409 12.34 25.45 -10.68
CA VAL A 409 12.79 24.64 -9.55
C VAL A 409 13.50 23.40 -10.08
N ALA A 410 14.71 23.15 -9.57
CA ALA A 410 15.51 21.99 -9.90
C ALA A 410 14.94 20.69 -9.30
N SER A 411 15.46 19.54 -9.74
CA SER A 411 15.08 18.24 -9.19
C SER A 411 15.43 18.10 -7.70
N ALA A 412 14.68 17.23 -7.00
CA ALA A 412 14.80 16.99 -5.56
C ALA A 412 14.91 18.27 -4.71
N SER A 413 14.26 19.36 -5.14
CA SER A 413 14.40 20.68 -4.53
C SER A 413 13.07 21.22 -4.06
N LYS A 414 13.16 22.06 -3.04
CA LYS A 414 12.03 22.66 -2.35
C LYS A 414 12.33 24.13 -2.09
N VAL A 415 11.42 25.01 -2.52
CA VAL A 415 11.63 26.45 -2.51
C VAL A 415 10.41 27.14 -1.91
N GLN A 416 10.64 28.12 -1.04
CA GLN A 416 9.60 29.05 -0.61
C GLN A 416 9.45 30.14 -1.68
N TRP A 417 8.27 30.23 -2.28
CA TRP A 417 7.97 31.17 -3.34
C TRP A 417 7.00 32.24 -2.83
N ARG A 418 7.53 33.46 -2.69
CA ARG A 418 6.78 34.65 -2.30
C ARG A 418 6.70 35.63 -3.46
N LEU A 419 5.49 36.09 -3.73
CA LEU A 419 5.17 37.09 -4.76
C LEU A 419 4.47 38.29 -4.10
N GLN A 420 4.73 39.47 -4.63
CA GLN A 420 4.08 40.71 -4.24
C GLN A 420 3.59 41.42 -5.49
N PHE A 421 2.36 41.94 -5.45
CA PHE A 421 1.71 42.60 -6.57
C PHE A 421 0.82 43.75 -6.09
N ALA A 422 0.35 44.58 -7.02
CA ALA A 422 -0.57 45.66 -6.69
C ALA A 422 -1.83 45.09 -6.02
N PRO A 423 -2.43 45.76 -5.02
CA PRO A 423 -3.64 45.25 -4.37
C PRO A 423 -4.78 45.07 -5.36
N ILE A 424 -5.36 43.87 -5.37
CA ILE A 424 -6.48 43.50 -6.25
C ILE A 424 -7.76 43.41 -5.44
N TYR A 425 -8.86 43.91 -6.02
CA TYR A 425 -10.18 43.93 -5.42
C TYR A 425 -11.23 43.36 -6.38
N GLY A 426 -12.24 42.69 -5.84
CA GLY A 426 -13.33 42.10 -6.60
C GLY A 426 -13.13 40.62 -6.90
N ARG A 427 -13.88 40.10 -7.88
CA ARG A 427 -13.84 38.68 -8.26
C ARG A 427 -12.68 38.41 -9.21
N ILE A 428 -11.86 37.43 -8.86
CA ILE A 428 -10.70 37.00 -9.65
C ILE A 428 -10.66 35.48 -9.82
N THR A 429 -9.85 35.05 -10.78
CA THR A 429 -9.45 33.64 -10.91
C THR A 429 -7.96 33.51 -10.61
N VAL A 430 -7.60 32.58 -9.72
CA VAL A 430 -6.21 32.21 -9.45
C VAL A 430 -5.88 30.96 -10.25
N GLU A 431 -4.82 30.99 -11.04
CA GLU A 431 -4.31 29.81 -11.76
C GLU A 431 -2.91 29.47 -11.26
N LEU A 432 -2.74 28.22 -10.84
CA LEU A 432 -1.46 27.60 -10.57
C LEU A 432 -1.17 26.62 -11.70
N ALA A 433 0.02 26.70 -12.28
CA ALA A 433 0.39 25.82 -13.38
C ALA A 433 1.83 25.34 -13.27
N THR A 434 2.10 24.21 -13.91
CA THR A 434 3.46 23.66 -14.09
C THR A 434 3.69 23.32 -15.55
N ARG A 435 4.91 23.52 -16.02
CA ARG A 435 5.40 23.02 -17.30
C ARG A 435 6.84 22.58 -17.18
N MET A 436 7.30 21.73 -18.09
CA MET A 436 8.71 21.43 -18.19
C MET A 436 9.52 22.72 -18.40
N SER A 437 10.65 22.86 -17.72
CA SER A 437 11.57 23.96 -18.00
C SER A 437 12.06 23.88 -19.46
N ASP A 438 12.40 25.01 -20.07
CA ASP A 438 13.01 25.05 -21.40
C ASP A 438 14.35 24.30 -21.43
N SER A 439 14.98 24.10 -20.27
CA SER A 439 16.20 23.31 -20.07
C SER A 439 15.95 21.81 -19.87
N ALA A 440 14.69 21.34 -19.82
CA ALA A 440 14.36 19.98 -19.47
C ALA A 440 14.55 18.99 -20.64
N HIS A 441 15.11 17.82 -20.34
CA HIS A 441 15.37 16.77 -21.33
C HIS A 441 14.37 15.60 -21.29
N SER A 442 13.51 15.55 -20.26
CA SER A 442 12.46 14.54 -20.12
C SER A 442 11.40 14.97 -19.10
N GLU A 443 10.15 14.62 -19.35
CA GLU A 443 8.99 14.75 -18.48
C GLU A 443 8.84 13.59 -17.47
N ARG A 444 9.73 12.59 -17.50
CA ARG A 444 9.68 11.46 -16.57
C ARG A 444 9.91 11.94 -15.14
N PHE A 445 9.09 11.43 -14.22
CA PHE A 445 9.17 11.71 -12.79
C PHE A 445 8.98 13.20 -12.42
N ALA A 446 8.39 14.00 -13.32
CA ALA A 446 8.23 15.45 -13.18
C ALA A 446 7.10 15.85 -12.22
N TRP A 447 6.97 15.17 -11.08
CA TRP A 447 5.98 15.50 -10.08
C TRP A 447 6.32 16.82 -9.41
N ALA A 448 5.46 17.81 -9.62
CA ALA A 448 5.56 19.14 -9.06
C ALA A 448 4.41 19.40 -8.11
N ARG A 449 4.73 19.99 -6.95
CA ARG A 449 3.79 20.24 -5.86
C ARG A 449 3.78 21.71 -5.49
N PHE A 450 2.58 22.28 -5.42
CA PHE A 450 2.31 23.51 -4.68
C PHE A 450 1.78 23.15 -3.30
N ARG A 451 2.26 23.81 -2.25
CA ARG A 451 1.70 23.75 -0.90
C ARG A 451 1.50 25.17 -0.39
N ASN A 452 0.24 25.54 -0.18
CA ASN A 452 -0.13 26.89 0.22
C ASN A 452 -1.21 26.80 1.31
N SER A 453 -0.89 27.27 2.51
CA SER A 453 -1.78 27.19 3.67
C SER A 453 -2.99 28.12 3.59
N GLU A 454 -2.95 29.11 2.71
CA GLU A 454 -4.03 30.06 2.44
C GLU A 454 -5.04 29.50 1.42
N LEU A 455 -4.66 28.50 0.62
CA LEU A 455 -5.56 27.77 -0.27
C LEU A 455 -6.22 26.62 0.49
N ARG A 456 -7.32 26.91 1.20
CA ARG A 456 -8.16 25.87 1.80
C ARG A 456 -9.00 25.19 0.73
N MET A 457 -8.63 23.96 0.39
CA MET A 457 -9.38 23.08 -0.50
C MET A 457 -10.28 22.21 0.38
N LYS A 458 -11.59 22.19 0.14
CA LYS A 458 -12.55 21.29 0.80
C LYS A 458 -13.19 20.38 -0.22
#